data_AF-A0AAN5I0R0-F1
#
_entry.id   AF-A0AAN5I0R0-F1
#
_cell.length_a   1.000
_cell.length_b   1.000
_cell.length_c   1.000
_cell.angle_alpha   90.00
_cell.angle_beta   90.00
_cell.angle_gamma   90.00
#
_symmetry.space_group_name_H-M   'P 1'
#
loop_
_entity.id
_entity.type
_entity.pdbx_description
1 polymer ?
#
loop_
_entity_poly.entity_id
_entity_poly.type
_entity_poly.pdbx_seq_one_letter_code
_entity_poly.pdbx_strand_id
1 'polypeptide(L)'
;KSKHRLRALLCTNTIAVLTVALGQLLLSLWCIDGSKLISANQFHFFPPIMVHQSGYYMCACSFLLITTERLLLCYRPNFYELHSLNFFPAFFLSLTIE
;
A
#
# COMPACT_ATOMS: atom_id res chain seq x y z
N LYS A 1 -12.71 18.70 -5.36
CA LYS A 1 -11.89 17.63 -5.97
C LYS A 1 -10.89 16.99 -4.99
N SER A 2 -10.03 17.74 -4.29
CA SER A 2 -9.05 17.15 -3.33
C SER A 2 -9.67 16.28 -2.22
N LYS A 3 -10.79 16.69 -1.59
CA LYS A 3 -11.48 15.87 -0.57
C LYS A 3 -11.83 14.44 -1.03
N HIS A 4 -12.26 14.26 -2.29
CA HIS A 4 -12.58 12.92 -2.82
C HIS A 4 -11.32 12.09 -3.08
N ARG A 5 -10.22 12.74 -3.48
CA ARG A 5 -8.92 12.11 -3.75
C ARG A 5 -8.25 11.64 -2.46
N LEU A 6 -8.28 12.47 -1.42
CA LEU A 6 -7.82 12.09 -0.09
C LEU A 6 -8.61 10.91 0.49
N ARG A 7 -9.94 10.91 0.32
CA ARG A 7 -10.78 9.76 0.72
C ARG A 7 -10.40 8.50 -0.04
N ALA A 8 -10.15 8.61 -1.36
CA ALA A 8 -9.69 7.47 -2.15
C ALA A 8 -8.33 6.95 -1.67
N LEU A 9 -7.33 7.82 -1.42
CA LEU A 9 -6.03 7.44 -0.86
C LEU A 9 -6.16 6.74 0.49
N LEU A 10 -6.99 7.26 1.38
CA LEU A 10 -7.24 6.65 2.69
C LEU A 10 -7.90 5.28 2.55
N CYS A 11 -8.88 5.12 1.66
CA CYS A 11 -9.48 3.82 1.39
C CYS A 11 -8.46 2.83 0.81
N THR A 12 -7.63 3.25 -0.15
CA THR A 12 -6.57 2.42 -0.74
C THR A 12 -5.56 1.98 0.34
N ASN A 13 -5.17 2.90 1.23
CA ASN A 13 -4.29 2.59 2.35
C ASN A 13 -4.92 1.59 3.33
N THR A 14 -6.20 1.77 3.68
CA THR A 14 -6.92 0.84 4.56
C THR A 14 -7.00 -0.56 3.93
N ILE A 15 -7.28 -0.65 2.63
CA ILE A 15 -7.29 -1.93 1.91
C ILE A 15 -5.89 -2.56 1.94
N ALA A 16 -4.83 -1.78 1.69
CA ALA A 16 -3.45 -2.27 1.74
C ALA A 16 -3.10 -2.84 3.14
N VAL A 17 -3.46 -2.13 4.21
CA VAL A 17 -3.26 -2.59 5.59
C VAL A 17 -4.03 -3.89 5.87
N LEU A 18 -5.27 -4.01 5.40
CA LEU A 18 -6.05 -5.25 5.52
C LEU A 18 -5.38 -6.41 4.76
N THR A 19 -4.84 -6.15 3.57
CA THR A 19 -4.09 -7.15 2.79
C THR A 19 -2.81 -7.60 3.51
N VAL A 20 -2.06 -6.67 4.12
CA VAL A 20 -0.90 -6.99 4.97
C VAL A 20 -1.32 -7.87 6.14
N ALA A 21 -2.37 -7.47 6.86
CA ALA A 21 -2.87 -8.22 8.02
C ALA A 21 -3.32 -9.63 7.64
N LEU A 22 -3.98 -9.79 6.48
CA LEU A 22 -4.36 -11.10 5.94
C LEU A 22 -3.14 -11.95 5.58
N GLY A 23 -2.12 -11.37 4.94
CA GLY A 23 -0.86 -12.06 4.64
C GLY A 23 -0.14 -12.51 5.91
N GLN A 24 -0.09 -11.65 6.93
CA GLN A 24 0.46 -11.97 8.25
C GLN A 24 -0.32 -13.07 8.97
N LEU A 25 -1.66 -13.01 8.92
CA LEU A 25 -2.52 -14.03 9.51
C LEU A 25 -2.31 -15.38 8.84
N LEU A 26 -2.28 -15.42 7.51
CA LEU A 26 -2.01 -16.64 6.74
C LEU A 26 -0.64 -17.23 7.09
N LEU A 27 0.40 -16.41 7.17
CA LEU A 27 1.73 -16.85 7.61
C LEU A 27 1.70 -17.42 9.03
N SER A 28 0.99 -16.75 9.95
CA SER A 28 0.92 -17.16 11.37
C SER A 28 0.17 -18.47 11.58
N LEU A 29 -1.01 -18.63 10.96
CA LEU A 29 -1.80 -19.88 10.99
C LEU A 29 -0.97 -21.05 10.45
N TRP A 30 -0.21 -20.77 9.39
CA TRP A 30 0.59 -21.77 8.72
C TRP A 30 1.81 -22.19 9.55
N CYS A 31 2.49 -21.26 10.22
CA CYS A 31 3.54 -21.59 11.20
C CYS A 31 3.02 -22.43 12.39
N ILE A 32 1.77 -22.20 12.82
CA ILE A 32 1.14 -22.95 13.91
C ILE A 32 0.82 -24.38 13.48
N ASP A 33 0.21 -24.57 12.30
CA ASP A 33 -0.20 -25.89 11.80
C ASP A 33 1.01 -26.75 11.37
N GLY A 34 2.06 -26.11 10.83
CA GLY A 34 3.24 -26.80 10.33
C GLY A 34 4.29 -27.21 11.37
N SER A 35 4.29 -26.63 12.58
CA SER A 35 5.31 -26.84 13.64
C SER A 35 6.78 -26.79 13.16
N LYS A 36 7.07 -26.04 12.09
CA LYS A 36 8.39 -25.97 11.43
C LYS A 36 8.79 -24.53 11.17
N LEU A 37 10.04 -24.18 11.48
CA LEU A 37 10.67 -22.98 10.94
C LEU A 37 10.68 -23.10 9.40
N ILE A 38 10.28 -22.01 8.73
CA ILE A 38 10.27 -21.87 7.27
C ILE A 38 11.64 -22.29 6.73
N SER A 39 11.72 -23.47 6.10
CA SER A 39 12.95 -23.97 5.50
C SER A 39 13.02 -23.56 4.03
N ALA A 40 14.22 -23.28 3.52
CA ALA A 40 14.48 -22.70 2.20
C ALA A 40 13.89 -23.51 1.01
N ASN A 41 13.52 -24.77 1.21
CA ASN A 41 13.06 -25.67 0.16
C ASN A 41 11.54 -25.67 -0.08
N GLN A 42 10.78 -24.78 0.56
CA GLN A 42 9.33 -24.82 0.46
C GLN A 42 8.77 -23.65 -0.37
N PHE A 43 8.74 -23.83 -1.69
CA PHE A 43 8.24 -22.84 -2.65
C PHE A 43 6.75 -22.50 -2.49
N HIS A 44 5.95 -23.37 -1.87
CA HIS A 44 4.53 -23.11 -1.58
C HIS A 44 4.28 -21.97 -0.58
N PHE A 45 5.35 -21.43 0.03
CA PHE A 45 5.34 -20.30 0.97
C PHE A 45 5.44 -18.95 0.29
N PHE A 46 5.78 -18.94 -0.98
CA PHE A 46 5.95 -17.71 -1.74
C PHE A 46 4.66 -16.88 -1.82
N PRO A 47 3.45 -17.46 -2.00
CA PRO A 47 2.23 -16.67 -2.15
C PRO A 47 1.86 -15.82 -0.91
N PRO A 48 1.83 -16.35 0.33
CA PRO A 48 1.54 -15.53 1.51
C PRO A 48 2.57 -14.43 1.76
N ILE A 49 3.86 -14.73 1.53
CA ILE A 49 4.95 -13.74 1.65
C ILE A 49 4.79 -12.64 0.59
N MET A 50 4.46 -13.01 -0.65
CA MET A 50 4.19 -12.03 -1.72
C MET A 50 2.95 -11.18 -1.42
N VAL A 51 1.89 -11.76 -0.84
CA VAL A 51 0.69 -10.99 -0.43
C VAL A 51 1.03 -10.01 0.68
N HIS A 52 1.79 -10.43 1.69
CA HIS A 52 2.24 -9.55 2.76
C HIS A 52 3.13 -8.41 2.24
N GLN A 53 4.13 -8.75 1.42
CA GLN A 53 5.09 -7.79 0.88
C GLN A 53 4.43 -6.79 -0.08
N SER A 54 3.54 -7.25 -0.95
CA SER A 54 2.79 -6.36 -1.87
C SER A 54 1.86 -5.43 -1.11
N GLY A 55 1.16 -5.92 -0.08
CA GLY A 55 0.36 -5.07 0.81
C GLY A 55 1.21 -4.00 1.51
N TYR A 56 2.41 -4.36 1.95
CA TYR A 56 3.33 -3.44 2.63
C TYR A 56 3.76 -2.30 1.70
N TYR A 57 4.19 -2.61 0.49
CA TYR A 57 4.55 -1.59 -0.52
C TYR A 57 3.37 -0.70 -0.89
N MET A 58 2.18 -1.27 -1.09
CA MET A 58 0.99 -0.46 -1.35
C MET A 58 0.67 0.51 -0.19
N CYS A 59 0.89 0.10 1.06
CA CYS A 59 0.71 0.94 2.24
C CYS A 59 1.76 2.08 2.26
N ALA A 60 3.03 1.75 2.05
CA ALA A 60 4.12 2.73 2.00
C ALA A 60 3.90 3.78 0.90
N CYS A 61 3.57 3.34 -0.32
CA CYS A 61 3.25 4.20 -1.45
C CYS A 61 2.04 5.10 -1.17
N SER A 62 0.96 4.55 -0.62
CA SER A 62 -0.25 5.32 -0.28
C SER A 62 0.06 6.39 0.76
N PHE A 63 0.86 6.07 1.78
CA PHE A 63 1.29 7.03 2.79
C PHE A 63 2.19 8.13 2.23
N LEU A 64 3.12 7.78 1.34
CA LEU A 64 3.98 8.73 0.65
C LEU A 64 3.18 9.70 -0.21
N LEU A 65 2.17 9.22 -0.95
CA LEU A 65 1.28 10.07 -1.74
C LEU A 65 0.45 11.02 -0.87
N ILE A 66 -0.08 10.55 0.27
CA ILE A 66 -0.82 11.39 1.22
C ILE A 66 0.11 12.49 1.76
N THR A 67 1.31 12.13 2.20
CA THR A 67 2.30 13.07 2.75
C THR A 67 2.70 14.11 1.70
N THR A 68 2.93 13.68 0.46
CA THR A 68 3.29 14.58 -0.66
C THR A 68 2.12 15.51 -1.03
N GLU A 69 0.88 15.02 -1.06
CA GLU A 69 -0.31 15.86 -1.29
C GLU A 69 -0.46 16.92 -0.18
N ARG A 70 -0.22 16.56 1.08
CA ARG A 70 -0.27 17.50 2.20
C ARG A 70 0.84 18.55 2.11
N LEU A 71 2.07 18.12 1.82
CA LEU A 71 3.22 19.02 1.66
C LEU A 71 2.96 20.01 0.52
N LEU A 72 2.51 19.53 -0.63
CA LEU A 72 2.21 20.35 -1.80
C LEU A 72 1.14 21.41 -1.50
N LEU A 73 0.09 21.04 -0.75
CA LEU A 73 -0.96 21.97 -0.33
C LEU A 73 -0.47 23.02 0.67
N CYS A 74 0.48 22.67 1.54
CA CYS A 74 1.12 23.63 2.44
C CYS A 74 1.94 24.68 1.66
N TYR A 75 2.65 24.28 0.61
CA TYR A 75 3.43 25.21 -0.21
C TYR A 75 2.58 25.97 -1.25
N ARG A 76 1.54 25.34 -1.81
CA ARG A 76 0.70 25.92 -2.86
C ARG A 76 -0.76 25.51 -2.69
N PRO A 77 -1.56 26.24 -1.90
CA PRO A 77 -2.93 25.83 -1.53
C PRO A 77 -3.88 25.73 -2.73
N ASN A 78 -3.69 26.56 -3.76
CA ASN A 78 -4.55 26.58 -4.95
C ASN A 78 -4.10 25.61 -6.06
N PHE A 79 -3.10 24.74 -5.81
CA PHE A 79 -2.52 23.88 -6.84
C PHE A 79 -3.57 23.01 -7.56
N TYR A 80 -4.52 22.43 -6.81
CA TYR A 80 -5.55 21.56 -7.38
C TYR A 80 -6.71 22.30 -8.07
N GLU A 81 -6.81 23.62 -7.91
CA GLU A 81 -7.73 24.44 -8.71
C GLU A 81 -7.14 24.73 -10.08
N LEU A 82 -5.81 24.88 -10.15
CA LEU A 82 -5.07 25.17 -11.38
C LEU A 82 -4.72 23.90 -12.19
N HIS A 83 -4.50 22.76 -11.54
CA HIS A 83 -4.03 21.54 -12.20
C HIS A 83 -4.90 20.33 -11.86
N SER A 84 -5.56 19.75 -12.87
CA SER A 84 -6.31 18.49 -12.73
C SER A 84 -5.37 17.29 -12.90
N LEU A 85 -4.78 16.83 -11.80
CA LEU A 85 -4.02 15.58 -11.81
C LEU A 85 -4.93 14.37 -11.62
N ASN A 86 -4.79 13.37 -12.50
CA ASN A 86 -5.51 12.10 -12.40
C ASN A 86 -4.89 11.19 -11.32
N PHE A 87 -5.74 10.51 -10.56
CA PHE A 87 -5.35 9.69 -9.41
C PHE A 87 -4.59 8.41 -9.81
N PHE A 88 -5.14 7.66 -10.77
CA PHE A 88 -4.60 6.39 -11.25
C PHE A 88 -3.13 6.44 -11.68
N PRO A 89 -2.69 7.35 -12.57
CA PRO A 89 -1.30 7.37 -13.01
C PRO A 89 -0.33 7.78 -11.90
N ALA A 90 -0.75 8.65 -10.96
CA ALA A 90 0.09 9.03 -9.82
C ALA A 90 0.33 7.85 -8.87
N PHE A 91 -0.67 6.98 -8.71
CA PHE A 91 -0.55 5.76 -7.91
C PHE A 91 0.41 4.76 -8.53
N PHE A 92 0.27 4.47 -9.83
CA PHE A 92 1.19 3.57 -10.53
C PHE A 92 2.63 4.11 -10.56
N LEU A 93 2.80 5.42 -10.75
CA LEU A 93 4.13 6.04 -10.68
C LEU A 93 4.76 5.86 -9.29
N SER A 94 3.99 6.04 -8.21
CA SER A 94 4.51 5.82 -6.85
C SER A 94 4.95 4.37 -6.61
N LEU A 95 4.19 3.40 -7.14
CA LEU A 95 4.52 1.97 -7.07
C LEU A 95 5.73 1.57 -7.92
N THR A 96 6.06 2.34 -8.96
CA THR A 96 7.20 2.03 -9.85
C THR A 96 8.51 2.63 -9.33
N ILE A 97 8.43 3.62 -8.43
CA ILE A 97 9.59 4.30 -7.84
C ILE A 97 10.17 3.50 -6.66
N GLU A 98 9.33 2.74 -5.92
CA GLU A 98 9.79 1.71 -4.97
C GLU A 98 10.16 0.41 -5.70
#